data_AF-A0A921EPY6-F1
#
_entry.id   AF-A0A921EPY6-F1
#
_cell.length_a   1.000
_cell.length_b   1.000
_cell.length_c   1.000
_cell.angle_alpha   90.00
_cell.angle_beta   90.00
_cell.angle_gamma   90.00
#
_symmetry.space_group_name_H-M   'P 1'
#
loop_
_entity.id
_entity.type
_entity.pdbx_description
1 polymer ?
#
loop_
_entity_poly.entity_id
_entity_poly.type
_entity_poly.pdbx_seq_one_letter_code
_entity_poly.pdbx_strand_id
1 'polypeptide(L)'
;MKAVLGLAVLALVTGCTTTPTTTPPITDSPAGQATAEPTAEPTGGASSAVPATSEASEPGVQATEAEPRGEVPLSLPPVEKPEPQGGPWDQLSATISDAEQATAATGLPDTFLEYVKARLTVEDDAGCTPSALHFTAAHRDGFVYGSEESPCQDGFAVWGIDGDEWRYLVLFQDPPECAQLTEMGVPVDVPGLACEDENFQVRNY
;
A
#
# COMPACT_ATOMS: atom_id res chain seq x y z
N MET A 1 58.23 -13.51 2.54
CA MET A 1 58.17 -12.32 3.42
C MET A 1 56.79 -12.35 4.09
N LYS A 2 56.62 -12.91 5.29
CA LYS A 2 56.67 -12.26 6.61
C LYS A 2 55.96 -10.88 6.65
N ALA A 3 54.72 -10.82 7.14
CA ALA A 3 54.39 -10.26 8.46
C ALA A 3 52.87 -10.37 8.72
N VAL A 4 52.55 -10.60 9.99
CA VAL A 4 51.25 -10.81 10.61
C VAL A 4 51.00 -9.62 11.56
N LEU A 5 49.72 -9.42 11.92
CA LEU A 5 49.20 -8.80 13.15
C LEU A 5 48.89 -7.29 13.12
N GLY A 6 47.66 -6.99 13.57
CA GLY A 6 47.22 -5.65 13.95
C GLY A 6 45.77 -5.63 14.46
N LEU A 7 45.48 -6.40 15.52
CA LEU A 7 44.25 -6.26 16.32
C LEU A 7 44.25 -4.89 17.03
N ALA A 8 43.13 -4.18 17.00
CA ALA A 8 42.79 -3.19 18.02
C ALA A 8 41.34 -3.40 18.46
N VAL A 9 41.20 -4.00 19.63
CA VAL A 9 39.97 -4.09 20.42
C VAL A 9 39.88 -2.83 21.27
N LEU A 10 38.76 -2.12 21.23
CA LEU A 10 38.33 -1.25 22.31
C LEU A 10 36.89 -1.62 22.69
N ALA A 11 36.71 -1.96 23.96
CA ALA A 11 35.45 -2.30 24.60
C ALA A 11 35.17 -1.30 25.74
N LEU A 12 33.90 -1.31 26.19
CA LEU A 12 33.30 -0.65 27.37
C LEU A 12 32.81 0.79 27.08
N VAL A 13 31.59 1.20 27.44
CA VAL A 13 30.94 1.02 28.75
C VAL A 13 29.40 0.89 28.61
N THR A 14 28.88 0.00 29.45
CA THR A 14 27.50 -0.24 29.92
C THR A 14 26.61 0.99 30.18
N GLY A 15 25.32 0.83 29.90
CA GLY A 15 24.25 1.70 30.43
C GLY A 15 22.85 1.15 30.15
N CYS A 16 22.41 0.13 30.90
CA CYS A 16 21.00 -0.23 31.00
C CYS A 16 20.26 0.81 31.84
N THR A 17 19.14 1.35 31.35
CA THR A 17 18.03 1.68 32.26
C THR A 17 16.70 1.68 31.53
N THR A 18 15.80 0.86 32.06
CA THR A 18 14.38 0.72 31.74
C THR A 18 13.54 1.95 32.15
N THR A 19 12.46 2.13 31.40
CA THR A 19 11.30 3.05 31.50
C THR A 19 10.81 3.37 32.92
N PRO A 20 10.14 4.52 33.13
CA PRO A 20 8.67 4.47 33.09
C PRO A 20 7.96 5.66 32.40
N THR A 21 6.83 5.32 31.78
CA THR A 21 5.69 6.17 31.42
C THR A 21 5.38 7.22 32.50
N THR A 22 5.13 8.45 32.10
CA THR A 22 4.40 9.43 32.92
C THR A 22 3.50 10.28 32.04
N THR A 23 2.21 9.97 32.14
CA THR A 23 1.06 10.76 31.70
C THR A 23 1.13 12.18 32.29
N PRO A 24 0.96 13.26 31.52
CA PRO A 24 0.73 14.58 32.10
C PRO A 24 -0.69 14.67 32.70
N PRO A 25 -0.86 15.35 33.84
CA PRO A 25 -2.10 15.35 34.62
C PRO A 25 -3.25 16.07 33.93
N ILE A 26 -4.46 15.55 34.17
CA ILE A 26 -5.74 16.22 33.93
C ILE A 26 -5.79 17.45 34.83
N THR A 27 -5.88 18.63 34.22
CA THR A 27 -6.16 19.88 34.91
C THR A 27 -7.66 19.95 35.20
N ASP A 28 -7.99 19.86 36.48
CA ASP A 28 -9.28 20.17 37.08
C ASP A 28 -9.42 21.70 37.23
N SER A 29 -10.54 22.28 36.79
CA SER A 29 -11.05 23.59 37.24
C SER A 29 -12.44 23.90 36.65
N PRO A 30 -13.28 24.71 37.34
CA PRO A 30 -14.46 24.14 37.97
C PRO A 30 -15.81 24.75 37.55
N ALA A 31 -16.87 24.04 37.97
CA ALA A 31 -18.17 24.53 38.46
C ALA A 31 -18.92 25.62 37.66
N GLY A 32 -19.94 25.16 36.93
CA GLY A 32 -21.17 25.92 36.68
C GLY A 32 -22.37 25.08 37.10
N GLN A 33 -22.96 25.37 38.26
CA GLN A 33 -24.23 24.81 38.69
C GLN A 33 -25.39 25.48 37.94
N ALA A 34 -26.35 24.70 37.46
CA ALA A 34 -27.77 25.08 37.47
C ALA A 34 -28.67 23.83 37.48
N THR A 35 -29.43 23.76 38.56
CA THR A 35 -30.50 22.83 38.98
C THR A 35 -31.67 22.73 38.00
N ALA A 36 -32.20 21.51 37.78
CA ALA A 36 -33.64 21.18 37.95
C ALA A 36 -33.95 19.74 37.48
N GLU A 37 -34.44 18.91 38.40
CA GLU A 37 -35.36 17.80 38.13
C GLU A 37 -36.75 18.26 38.63
N PRO A 38 -37.89 17.84 38.03
CA PRO A 38 -38.46 16.54 38.39
C PRO A 38 -39.25 15.78 37.29
N THR A 39 -39.29 14.45 37.44
CA THR A 39 -40.45 13.52 37.27
C THR A 39 -41.37 13.59 36.05
N ALA A 40 -41.45 12.47 35.29
CA ALA A 40 -42.70 11.69 35.07
C ALA A 40 -42.45 10.40 34.27
N GLU A 41 -42.78 9.26 34.87
CA GLU A 41 -43.10 8.00 34.19
C GLU A 41 -44.56 8.05 33.68
N PRO A 42 -44.91 7.35 32.59
CA PRO A 42 -45.91 6.32 32.81
C PRO A 42 -45.64 5.00 32.08
N THR A 43 -45.90 3.94 32.84
CA THR A 43 -46.15 2.56 32.45
C THR A 43 -47.40 2.42 31.56
N GLY A 44 -47.29 1.60 30.51
CA GLY A 44 -48.39 0.98 29.75
C GLY A 44 -47.83 0.41 28.44
N GLY A 45 -47.90 -0.87 28.09
CA GLY A 45 -48.77 -1.93 28.55
C GLY A 45 -49.31 -2.67 27.32
N ALA A 46 -48.58 -3.71 26.89
CA ALA A 46 -49.04 -4.91 26.19
C ALA A 46 -49.52 -4.86 24.70
N SER A 47 -48.74 -5.57 23.88
CA SER A 47 -49.15 -6.75 23.08
C SER A 47 -49.50 -6.63 21.60
N SER A 48 -48.82 -7.51 20.85
CA SER A 48 -49.27 -8.26 19.68
C SER A 48 -49.20 -7.60 18.29
N ALA A 49 -48.14 -7.96 17.55
CA ALA A 49 -48.28 -8.70 16.29
C ALA A 49 -46.90 -9.20 15.83
N VAL A 50 -46.70 -10.51 15.85
CA VAL A 50 -45.67 -11.19 15.06
C VAL A 50 -46.23 -11.32 13.63
N PRO A 51 -45.43 -10.99 12.61
CA PRO A 51 -45.45 -11.79 11.41
C PRO A 51 -44.07 -12.40 11.16
N ALA A 52 -44.12 -13.71 10.94
CA ALA A 52 -43.37 -14.51 9.99
C ALA A 52 -41.97 -13.99 9.55
N THR A 53 -40.96 -14.76 9.97
CA THR A 53 -39.88 -15.28 9.12
C THR A 53 -39.70 -14.55 7.79
N SER A 54 -38.76 -13.60 7.79
CA SER A 54 -37.98 -13.34 6.59
C SER A 54 -36.65 -14.07 6.80
N GLU A 55 -36.41 -15.08 5.96
CA GLU A 55 -35.06 -15.57 5.69
C GLU A 55 -34.20 -14.35 5.40
N ALA A 56 -33.33 -14.00 6.35
CA ALA A 56 -32.13 -13.26 6.04
C ALA A 56 -31.29 -14.20 5.19
N SER A 57 -31.51 -14.16 3.88
CA SER A 57 -30.42 -14.44 2.97
C SER A 57 -29.36 -13.39 3.30
N GLU A 58 -28.37 -13.77 4.11
CA GLU A 58 -27.08 -13.10 4.08
C GLU A 58 -26.68 -13.06 2.60
N PRO A 59 -26.50 -11.87 2.00
CA PRO A 59 -25.60 -11.82 0.87
C PRO A 59 -24.27 -12.25 1.48
N GLY A 60 -23.85 -13.48 1.18
CA GLY A 60 -22.45 -13.84 1.33
C GLY A 60 -21.69 -12.69 0.69
N VAL A 61 -20.90 -12.00 1.50
CA VAL A 61 -19.85 -11.09 1.04
C VAL A 61 -18.96 -12.00 0.19
N GLN A 62 -19.28 -12.06 -1.10
CA GLN A 62 -18.35 -12.53 -2.09
C GLN A 62 -17.14 -11.64 -1.89
N ALA A 63 -15.99 -12.27 -1.61
CA ALA A 63 -14.71 -11.63 -1.78
C ALA A 63 -14.80 -10.90 -3.12
N THR A 64 -14.76 -9.57 -3.06
CA THR A 64 -14.69 -8.78 -4.26
C THR A 64 -13.34 -9.14 -4.84
N GLU A 65 -13.37 -10.02 -5.84
CA GLU A 65 -12.27 -10.24 -6.77
C GLU A 65 -11.68 -8.86 -7.03
N ALA A 66 -10.37 -8.71 -6.85
CA ALA A 66 -9.68 -7.47 -7.17
C ALA A 66 -9.84 -7.25 -8.68
N GLU A 67 -10.97 -6.67 -9.10
CA GLU A 67 -11.16 -6.25 -10.47
C GLU A 67 -10.04 -5.23 -10.71
N PRO A 68 -9.17 -5.46 -11.71
CA PRO A 68 -8.19 -4.46 -12.06
C PRO A 68 -8.99 -3.23 -12.49
N ARG A 69 -8.93 -2.16 -11.70
CA ARG A 69 -9.38 -0.86 -12.19
C ARG A 69 -8.61 -0.62 -13.49
N GLY A 70 -9.36 -0.43 -14.57
CA GLY A 70 -8.79 -0.13 -15.87
C GLY A 70 -7.95 1.14 -15.74
N GLU A 71 -6.64 1.00 -15.92
CA GLU A 71 -5.81 2.17 -16.16
C GLU A 71 -6.27 2.80 -17.47
N VAL A 72 -6.52 4.12 -17.46
CA VAL A 72 -6.83 4.84 -18.68
C VAL A 72 -5.56 4.88 -19.53
N PRO A 73 -5.61 4.42 -20.80
CA PRO A 73 -4.42 4.33 -21.64
C PRO A 73 -3.78 5.71 -21.83
N LEU A 74 -2.48 5.78 -21.55
CA LEU A 74 -1.68 6.99 -21.73
C LEU A 74 -1.11 7.01 -23.15
N SER A 75 -1.33 8.09 -23.91
CA SER A 75 -0.76 8.23 -25.25
C SER A 75 0.72 8.62 -25.20
N LEU A 76 1.58 7.69 -24.79
CA LEU A 76 3.02 7.85 -24.68
C LEU A 76 3.75 7.15 -25.85
N PRO A 77 5.01 7.52 -26.15
CA PRO A 77 5.82 6.77 -27.11
C PRO A 77 6.01 5.31 -26.66
N PRO A 78 6.08 4.35 -27.59
CA PRO A 78 6.29 2.96 -27.24
C PRO A 78 7.63 2.73 -26.55
N VAL A 79 7.64 1.81 -25.60
CA VAL A 79 8.77 1.42 -24.77
C VAL A 79 9.13 -0.03 -25.07
N GLU A 80 10.40 -0.28 -25.37
CA GLU A 80 10.90 -1.64 -25.58
C GLU A 80 11.02 -2.38 -24.24
N LYS A 81 10.38 -3.54 -24.13
CA LYS A 81 10.51 -4.41 -22.96
C LYS A 81 11.91 -5.04 -22.93
N PRO A 82 12.67 -4.90 -21.82
CA PRO A 82 13.95 -5.58 -21.68
C PRO A 82 13.81 -7.11 -21.81
N GLU A 83 14.81 -7.76 -22.40
CA GLU A 83 14.90 -9.22 -22.32
C GLU A 83 15.08 -9.66 -20.86
N PRO A 84 14.35 -10.69 -20.39
CA PRO A 84 14.47 -11.15 -19.00
C PRO A 84 15.89 -11.61 -18.66
N GLN A 85 16.52 -10.94 -17.70
CA GLN A 85 17.85 -11.28 -17.19
C GLN A 85 17.80 -11.81 -15.75
N GLY A 86 16.68 -11.65 -15.05
CA GLY A 86 16.51 -11.96 -13.64
C GLY A 86 17.40 -11.11 -12.75
N GLY A 87 17.73 -11.60 -11.55
CA GLY A 87 18.65 -10.95 -10.62
C GLY A 87 17.95 -10.22 -9.47
N PRO A 88 18.70 -9.41 -8.71
CA PRO A 88 18.15 -8.74 -7.54
C PRO A 88 17.31 -7.52 -7.93
N TRP A 89 16.38 -7.18 -7.06
CA TRP A 89 15.72 -5.89 -7.04
C TRP A 89 16.63 -4.81 -6.45
N ASP A 90 16.67 -3.65 -7.09
CA ASP A 90 17.28 -2.46 -6.53
C ASP A 90 16.27 -1.80 -5.58
N GLN A 91 16.63 -1.72 -4.29
CA GLN A 91 15.82 -1.00 -3.31
C GLN A 91 15.93 0.50 -3.54
N LEU A 92 14.78 1.16 -3.44
CA LEU A 92 14.65 2.60 -3.62
C LEU A 92 13.61 3.15 -2.66
N SER A 93 13.68 4.45 -2.42
CA SER A 93 12.76 5.18 -1.55
C SER A 93 12.50 6.52 -2.20
N ALA A 94 11.60 6.52 -3.17
CA ALA A 94 11.21 7.70 -3.93
C ALA A 94 9.72 7.96 -3.73
N THR A 95 9.37 9.22 -3.51
CA THR A 95 7.98 9.69 -3.54
C THR A 95 7.88 10.74 -4.64
N ILE A 96 6.89 10.61 -5.52
CA ILE A 96 6.66 11.51 -6.65
C ILE A 96 5.19 11.93 -6.64
N SER A 97 4.95 13.21 -6.40
CA SER A 97 3.62 13.83 -6.39
C SER A 97 3.39 14.82 -7.53
N ASP A 98 4.43 15.12 -8.30
CA ASP A 98 4.36 16.06 -9.42
C ASP A 98 5.47 15.81 -10.47
N ALA A 99 5.37 16.51 -11.60
CA ALA A 99 6.29 16.36 -12.71
C ALA A 99 7.72 16.88 -12.45
N GLU A 100 7.89 17.83 -11.54
CA GLU A 100 9.21 18.35 -11.16
C GLU A 100 9.97 17.29 -10.37
N GLN A 101 9.31 16.68 -9.39
CA GLN A 101 9.84 15.55 -8.64
C GLN A 101 10.14 14.35 -9.55
N ALA A 102 9.27 14.07 -10.52
CA ALA A 102 9.51 13.01 -11.50
C ALA A 102 10.78 13.27 -12.34
N THR A 103 11.07 14.53 -12.66
CA THR A 103 12.26 14.90 -13.43
C THR A 103 13.54 14.83 -12.59
N ALA A 104 13.43 15.04 -11.28
CA ALA A 104 14.56 14.97 -10.34
C ALA A 104 14.84 13.56 -9.79
N ALA A 105 13.91 12.63 -9.98
CA ALA A 105 14.01 11.26 -9.49
C ALA A 105 15.20 10.52 -10.13
N THR A 106 15.84 9.66 -9.35
CA THR A 106 16.96 8.82 -9.80
C THR A 106 16.71 7.37 -9.38
N GLY A 107 17.30 6.41 -10.09
CA GLY A 107 17.11 4.98 -9.82
C GLY A 107 15.86 4.37 -10.44
N LEU A 108 15.09 5.15 -11.20
CA LEU A 108 13.98 4.67 -12.03
C LEU A 108 14.30 4.90 -13.52
N PRO A 109 13.79 4.06 -14.44
CA PRO A 109 13.97 4.27 -15.89
C PRO A 109 13.33 5.58 -16.37
N ASP A 110 13.98 6.30 -17.28
CA ASP A 110 13.44 7.56 -17.83
C ASP A 110 12.06 7.37 -18.47
N THR A 111 11.85 6.26 -19.19
CA THR A 111 10.55 5.94 -19.80
C THR A 111 9.46 5.70 -18.77
N PHE A 112 9.81 5.18 -17.59
CA PHE A 112 8.87 5.02 -16.48
C PHE A 112 8.56 6.37 -15.83
N LEU A 113 9.54 7.26 -15.71
CA LEU A 113 9.32 8.62 -15.18
C LEU A 113 8.39 9.45 -16.09
N GLU A 114 8.46 9.27 -17.42
CA GLU A 114 7.48 9.86 -18.34
C GLU A 114 6.06 9.29 -18.13
N TYR A 115 5.95 7.98 -17.91
CA TYR A 115 4.68 7.35 -17.51
C TYR A 115 4.14 7.95 -16.21
N VAL A 116 4.97 8.11 -15.17
CA VAL A 116 4.57 8.69 -13.88
C VAL A 116 4.07 10.13 -14.05
N LYS A 117 4.75 10.96 -14.84
CA LYS A 117 4.31 12.34 -15.14
C LYS A 117 2.92 12.36 -15.76
N ALA A 118 2.66 11.47 -16.70
CA ALA A 118 1.36 11.37 -17.35
C ALA A 118 0.29 10.86 -16.36
N ARG A 119 0.59 9.79 -15.62
CA ARG A 119 -0.34 9.12 -14.71
C ARG A 119 -0.86 10.06 -13.62
N LEU A 120 -0.01 10.91 -13.05
CA LEU A 120 -0.38 11.92 -12.04
C LEU A 120 -1.33 13.01 -12.55
N THR A 121 -1.61 13.06 -13.86
CA THR A 121 -2.53 14.03 -14.48
C THR A 121 -3.80 13.42 -15.06
N VAL A 122 -3.90 12.09 -15.03
CA VAL A 122 -5.00 11.36 -15.65
C VAL A 122 -5.90 10.78 -14.58
N GLU A 123 -7.18 11.10 -14.72
CA GLU A 123 -8.28 10.55 -13.94
C GLU A 123 -8.55 9.11 -14.40
N ASP A 124 -8.70 8.17 -13.47
CA ASP A 124 -9.13 6.81 -13.76
C ASP A 124 -10.65 6.73 -14.08
N ASP A 125 -11.14 5.55 -14.45
CA ASP A 125 -12.56 5.35 -14.78
C ASP A 125 -13.52 5.64 -13.60
N ALA A 126 -13.01 5.73 -12.38
CA ALA A 126 -13.77 6.04 -11.18
C ALA A 126 -13.73 7.53 -10.80
N GLY A 127 -13.09 8.38 -11.61
CA GLY A 127 -12.98 9.81 -11.31
C GLY A 127 -11.79 10.15 -10.40
N CYS A 128 -10.80 9.27 -10.30
CA CYS A 128 -9.72 9.38 -9.32
C CYS A 128 -8.39 9.69 -10.00
N THR A 129 -7.75 10.79 -9.58
CA THR A 129 -6.38 11.12 -9.98
C THR A 129 -5.44 10.82 -8.80
N PRO A 130 -4.34 10.07 -8.98
CA PRO A 130 -3.36 9.84 -7.93
C PRO A 130 -2.76 11.16 -7.44
N SER A 131 -2.63 11.29 -6.12
CA SER A 131 -1.97 12.42 -5.49
C SER A 131 -0.48 12.21 -5.29
N ALA A 132 -0.04 10.96 -5.12
CA ALA A 132 1.37 10.60 -5.00
C ALA A 132 1.59 9.13 -5.37
N LEU A 133 2.79 8.85 -5.90
CA LEU A 133 3.30 7.51 -6.09
C LEU A 133 4.56 7.31 -5.25
N HIS A 134 4.61 6.22 -4.50
CA HIS A 134 5.74 5.83 -3.69
C HIS A 134 6.38 4.60 -4.31
N PHE A 135 7.68 4.61 -4.47
CA PHE A 135 8.40 3.50 -5.07
C PHE A 135 9.35 2.89 -4.02
N THR A 136 9.34 1.56 -3.97
CA THR A 136 10.09 0.75 -2.99
C THR A 136 11.20 -0.05 -3.67
N ALA A 137 10.95 -0.53 -4.89
CA ALA A 137 11.93 -1.34 -5.62
C ALA A 137 11.77 -1.21 -7.13
N ALA A 138 12.88 -1.37 -7.86
CA ALA A 138 12.89 -1.51 -9.31
C ALA A 138 13.68 -2.74 -9.72
N HIS A 139 13.28 -3.36 -10.82
CA HIS A 139 13.96 -4.50 -11.40
C HIS A 139 14.40 -4.17 -12.83
N ARG A 140 15.62 -4.56 -13.18
CA ARG A 140 16.21 -4.30 -14.51
C ARG A 140 15.43 -4.90 -15.68
N ASP A 141 14.59 -5.90 -15.42
CA ASP A 141 13.72 -6.53 -16.43
C ASP A 141 12.47 -5.68 -16.76
N GLY A 142 12.40 -4.45 -16.26
CA GLY A 142 11.31 -3.53 -16.55
C GLY A 142 10.11 -3.69 -15.61
N PHE A 143 10.38 -3.82 -14.31
CA PHE A 143 9.35 -3.82 -13.27
C PHE A 143 9.65 -2.78 -12.19
N VAL A 144 8.60 -2.21 -11.61
CA VAL A 144 8.68 -1.32 -10.45
C VAL A 144 7.63 -1.75 -9.44
N TYR A 145 7.97 -1.71 -8.15
CA TYR A 145 7.06 -2.02 -7.05
C TYR A 145 6.97 -0.84 -6.09
N GLY A 146 5.77 -0.59 -5.57
CA GLY A 146 5.49 0.53 -4.69
C GLY A 146 4.03 0.65 -4.29
N SER A 147 3.57 1.87 -4.03
CA SER A 147 2.20 2.19 -3.68
C SER A 147 1.73 3.48 -4.34
N GLU A 148 0.42 3.60 -4.49
CA GLU A 148 -0.31 4.77 -4.96
C GLU A 148 -1.14 5.34 -3.81
N GLU A 149 -1.06 6.66 -3.64
CA GLU A 149 -1.99 7.43 -2.82
C GLU A 149 -2.98 8.15 -3.73
N SER A 150 -4.28 8.03 -3.43
CA SER A 150 -5.33 8.69 -4.19
C SER A 150 -6.53 9.06 -3.30
N PRO A 151 -7.32 10.08 -3.65
CA PRO A 151 -8.49 10.48 -2.85
C PRO A 151 -9.58 9.41 -2.78
N CYS A 152 -9.53 8.40 -3.66
CA CYS A 152 -10.51 7.34 -3.71
C CYS A 152 -10.07 6.10 -2.94
N GLN A 153 -8.77 5.78 -3.01
CA GLN A 153 -8.22 4.56 -2.44
C GLN A 153 -6.70 4.59 -2.52
N ASP A 154 -6.04 4.16 -1.43
CA ASP A 154 -4.62 3.86 -1.44
C ASP A 154 -4.41 2.37 -1.71
N GLY A 155 -3.32 2.03 -2.39
CA GLY A 155 -3.01 0.64 -2.73
C GLY A 155 -1.55 0.42 -3.07
N PHE A 156 -1.14 -0.85 -3.04
CA PHE A 156 0.16 -1.28 -3.54
C PHE A 156 0.04 -1.62 -5.03
N ALA A 157 1.12 -1.40 -5.76
CA ALA A 157 1.15 -1.61 -7.19
C ALA A 157 2.44 -2.26 -7.65
N VAL A 158 2.31 -3.12 -8.65
CA VAL A 158 3.41 -3.56 -9.50
C VAL A 158 3.18 -2.98 -10.88
N TRP A 159 4.13 -2.17 -11.34
CA TRP A 159 4.18 -1.67 -12.70
C TRP A 159 5.12 -2.52 -13.54
N GLY A 160 4.79 -2.65 -14.81
CA GLY A 160 5.64 -3.34 -15.78
C GLY A 160 5.34 -2.90 -17.20
N ILE A 161 6.17 -3.35 -18.12
CA ILE A 161 5.95 -3.17 -19.55
C ILE A 161 5.13 -4.35 -20.06
N ASP A 162 3.93 -4.04 -20.54
CA ASP A 162 3.02 -4.98 -21.19
C ASP A 162 2.72 -4.49 -22.61
N GLY A 163 2.94 -5.36 -23.60
CA GLY A 163 3.10 -4.93 -24.99
C GLY A 163 4.32 -4.01 -25.14
N ASP A 164 4.05 -2.73 -25.36
CA ASP A 164 5.02 -1.65 -25.59
C ASP A 164 4.76 -0.43 -24.69
N GLU A 165 4.04 -0.59 -23.58
CA GLU A 165 3.71 0.51 -22.67
C GLU A 165 3.92 0.12 -21.21
N TRP A 166 4.32 1.10 -20.39
CA TRP A 166 4.24 0.97 -18.93
C TRP A 166 2.77 1.01 -18.50
N ARG A 167 2.40 0.15 -17.57
CA ARG A 167 1.08 0.14 -16.91
C ARG A 167 1.12 -0.53 -15.56
N TYR A 168 0.05 -0.42 -14.78
CA TYR A 168 -0.21 -1.37 -13.69
C TYR A 168 -0.33 -2.78 -14.28
N LEU A 169 0.50 -3.70 -13.79
CA LEU A 169 0.21 -5.14 -13.94
C LEU A 169 -0.83 -5.55 -12.90
N VAL A 170 -0.70 -5.02 -11.67
CA VAL A 170 -1.68 -5.18 -10.61
C VAL A 170 -1.64 -3.96 -9.67
N LEU A 171 -2.81 -3.55 -9.20
CA LEU A 171 -3.04 -2.58 -8.14
C LEU A 171 -3.95 -3.24 -7.11
N PHE A 172 -3.54 -3.29 -5.84
CA PHE A 172 -4.20 -4.11 -4.82
C PHE A 172 -4.11 -3.49 -3.43
N GLN A 173 -5.07 -3.83 -2.57
CA GLN A 173 -5.05 -3.47 -1.14
C GLN A 173 -4.69 -4.66 -0.25
N ASP A 174 -5.20 -5.83 -0.62
CA ASP A 174 -4.89 -7.11 0.00
C ASP A 174 -3.86 -7.87 -0.84
N PRO A 175 -3.00 -8.72 -0.24
CA PRO A 175 -2.02 -9.49 -0.98
C PRO A 175 -2.65 -10.27 -2.14
N PRO A 176 -2.16 -10.11 -3.38
CA PRO A 176 -2.65 -10.91 -4.52
C PRO A 176 -2.16 -12.35 -4.39
N GLU A 177 -2.72 -13.24 -5.21
CA GLU A 177 -2.25 -14.63 -5.27
C GLU A 177 -0.82 -14.69 -5.83
N CYS A 178 0.06 -15.50 -5.22
CA CYS A 178 1.43 -15.68 -5.71
C CYS A 178 1.44 -16.25 -7.14
N ALA A 179 0.44 -17.07 -7.48
CA ALA A 179 0.29 -17.63 -8.83
C ALA A 179 0.01 -16.54 -9.88
N GLN A 180 -0.82 -15.55 -9.54
CA GLN A 180 -1.15 -14.42 -10.42
C GLN A 180 0.11 -13.59 -10.73
N LEU A 181 0.90 -13.25 -9.71
CA LEU A 181 2.15 -12.50 -9.90
C LEU A 181 3.15 -13.28 -10.78
N THR A 182 3.20 -14.60 -10.62
CA THR A 182 4.06 -15.48 -11.44
C THR A 182 3.59 -15.51 -12.89
N GLU A 183 2.28 -15.59 -13.12
CA GLU A 183 1.69 -15.58 -14.46
C GLU A 183 1.95 -14.26 -15.20
N MET A 184 1.91 -13.13 -14.48
CA MET A 184 2.29 -11.81 -15.00
C MET A 184 3.80 -11.65 -15.22
N GLY A 185 4.60 -12.65 -14.84
CA GLY A 185 6.05 -12.67 -15.01
C GLY A 185 6.81 -11.75 -14.04
N VAL A 186 6.19 -11.36 -12.91
CA VAL A 186 6.85 -10.54 -11.90
C VAL A 186 7.98 -11.35 -11.25
N PRO A 187 9.23 -10.84 -11.24
CA PRO A 187 10.34 -11.52 -10.58
C PRO A 187 10.07 -11.72 -9.09
N VAL A 188 10.49 -12.87 -8.55
CA VAL A 188 10.39 -13.19 -7.10
C VAL A 188 11.33 -12.32 -6.26
N ASP A 189 11.26 -12.46 -4.94
CA ASP A 189 12.08 -11.78 -3.94
C ASP A 189 11.92 -10.25 -3.98
N VAL A 190 10.70 -9.76 -4.27
CA VAL A 190 10.40 -8.33 -4.32
C VAL A 190 10.40 -7.76 -2.90
N PRO A 191 11.21 -6.73 -2.59
CA PRO A 191 11.29 -6.19 -1.24
C PRO A 191 9.94 -5.66 -0.73
N GLY A 192 9.39 -6.32 0.29
CA GLY A 192 8.16 -5.91 0.97
C GLY A 192 6.86 -6.33 0.28
N LEU A 193 6.93 -6.98 -0.89
CA LEU A 193 5.75 -7.54 -1.53
C LEU A 193 5.36 -8.85 -0.85
N ALA A 194 4.12 -8.89 -0.36
CA ALA A 194 3.51 -10.11 0.11
C ALA A 194 2.49 -10.62 -0.91
N CYS A 195 2.32 -11.94 -0.94
CA CYS A 195 1.29 -12.63 -1.72
C CYS A 195 0.66 -13.75 -0.90
N GLU A 196 -0.50 -14.19 -1.32
CA GLU A 196 -1.20 -15.34 -0.74
C GLU A 196 -0.90 -16.62 -1.55
N ASP A 197 -0.53 -17.70 -0.87
CA ASP A 197 -0.30 -19.00 -1.49
C ASP A 197 -1.59 -19.83 -1.65
N GLU A 198 -1.47 -21.01 -2.27
CA GLU A 198 -2.59 -21.95 -2.51
C GLU A 198 -3.31 -22.45 -1.24
N ASN A 199 -2.75 -22.19 -0.05
CA ASN A 199 -3.32 -22.55 1.25
C ASN A 199 -3.82 -21.31 2.01
N PHE A 200 -4.04 -20.19 1.34
CA PHE A 200 -4.45 -18.91 1.93
C PHE A 200 -3.46 -18.39 2.99
N GLN A 201 -2.16 -18.67 2.81
CA GLN A 201 -1.12 -18.18 3.72
C GLN A 201 -0.38 -17.01 3.08
N VAL A 202 -0.29 -15.90 3.81
CA VAL A 202 0.48 -14.73 3.39
C VAL A 202 1.97 -15.00 3.58
N ARG A 203 2.74 -14.76 2.52
CA ARG A 203 4.20 -14.91 2.49
C ARG A 203 4.85 -13.83 1.64
N ASN A 204 6.16 -13.66 1.78
CA ASN A 204 6.91 -12.85 0.83
C ASN A 204 6.86 -13.53 -0.55
N TYR A 205 6.62 -12.72 -1.59
CA TYR A 205 6.61 -13.17 -2.98
C TYR A 205 8.02 -13.36 -3.54
#